data_AF-A0A7C4G2Z3-F1
#
_entry.id   AF-A0A7C4G2Z3-F1
#
_cell.length_a   1.000
_cell.length_b   1.000
_cell.length_c   1.000
_cell.angle_alpha   90.00
_cell.angle_beta   90.00
_cell.angle_gamma   90.00
#
_symmetry.space_group_name_H-M   'P 1'
#
loop_
_entity.id
_entity.type
_entity.pdbx_description
1 polymer ?
#
loop_
_entity_poly.entity_id
_entity_poly.type
_entity_poly.pdbx_seq_one_letter_code
_entity_poly.pdbx_strand_id
1 'polypeptide(L)'
;MKAPAIVAGTLLAFAAALSAAGANLEHTQWDAVLKEYVTTGSRVDYRRLKEQGLGELDGYLRQLASPWPDGMPASARKAALINAYNALTVRWILSNYPVRSIWRTEDPFRAQRHVLDGKPVSLDEIENRLRAMGDPRIHGALVCAARSCPPLRREAYVADRINEQLDGNLRLWLADARMNEFFADGRPARISAIFKWYGADFEQAGGVKNFLARYAPPEAREALTVSGRPIEYERYDWGLNDTSAGAGYSQLDFYMDWIGNGYLAGAVTDWFLNLGRKHGVNPLVFGAIYVGAIPFFSVSVAWLIRNIRRRRSVAGPALCALFCFVSAYLYLFIAGKNLPAWVYFFLLGMLALGGYSAIRKIKVKLSDGGRA
;
A
#
# COMPACT_ATOMS: atom_id res chain seq x y z
N MET A 1 -28.72 -19.06 56.71
CA MET A 1 -29.50 -18.41 55.64
C MET A 1 -28.88 -18.79 54.30
N LYS A 2 -29.52 -19.68 53.54
CA LYS A 2 -29.03 -20.12 52.22
C LYS A 2 -29.66 -19.20 51.17
N ALA A 3 -28.84 -18.44 50.44
CA ALA A 3 -29.32 -17.67 49.29
C ALA A 3 -29.92 -18.63 48.25
N PRO A 4 -31.00 -18.24 47.54
CA PRO A 4 -31.68 -19.13 46.62
C PRO A 4 -30.80 -19.35 45.37
N ALA A 5 -30.45 -20.62 45.12
CA ALA A 5 -29.67 -21.09 43.96
C ALA A 5 -30.26 -20.69 42.60
N ILE A 6 -31.51 -20.20 42.59
CA ILE A 6 -32.23 -19.77 41.39
C ILE A 6 -31.63 -18.49 40.81
N VAL A 7 -31.14 -17.55 41.63
CA VAL A 7 -30.58 -16.27 41.14
C VAL A 7 -29.20 -16.45 40.49
N ALA A 8 -28.41 -17.42 40.98
CA ALA A 8 -27.11 -17.76 40.41
C ALA A 8 -27.24 -18.43 39.04
N GLY A 9 -28.28 -19.25 38.82
CA GLY A 9 -28.55 -19.90 37.53
C GLY A 9 -28.95 -18.92 36.43
N THR A 10 -29.75 -17.89 36.75
CA THR A 10 -30.17 -16.86 35.78
C THR A 10 -29.04 -15.90 35.42
N LEU A 11 -28.15 -15.56 36.37
CA LEU A 11 -26.96 -14.74 36.10
C LEU A 11 -25.91 -15.48 35.26
N LEU A 12 -25.70 -16.78 35.48
CA LEU A 12 -24.82 -17.59 34.62
C LEU A 12 -25.38 -17.78 33.21
N ALA A 13 -26.70 -17.95 33.06
CA ALA A 13 -27.34 -18.06 31.74
C ALA A 13 -27.26 -16.74 30.94
N PHE A 14 -27.36 -15.59 31.61
CA PHE A 14 -27.22 -14.27 30.98
C PHE A 14 -25.76 -13.98 30.58
N ALA A 15 -24.78 -14.39 31.40
CA ALA A 15 -23.36 -14.29 31.06
C ALA A 15 -22.95 -15.24 29.91
N ALA A 16 -23.51 -16.45 29.85
CA ALA A 16 -23.31 -17.39 28.75
C ALA A 16 -23.96 -16.90 27.44
N ALA A 17 -25.11 -16.23 27.51
CA ALA A 17 -25.76 -15.62 26.33
C ALA A 17 -24.97 -14.42 25.77
N LEU A 18 -24.36 -13.59 26.64
CA LEU A 18 -23.41 -12.56 26.20
C LEU A 18 -22.10 -13.15 25.64
N SER A 19 -21.65 -14.30 26.17
CA SER A 19 -20.46 -15.00 25.65
C SER A 19 -20.70 -15.72 24.33
N ALA A 20 -21.93 -16.16 24.05
CA ALA A 20 -22.31 -16.79 22.78
C ALA A 20 -22.59 -15.77 21.66
N ALA A 21 -23.06 -14.57 22.00
CA ALA A 21 -23.19 -13.46 21.03
C ALA A 21 -21.85 -12.99 20.46
N GLY A 22 -20.73 -13.31 21.13
CA GLY A 22 -19.38 -13.06 20.63
C GLY A 22 -18.83 -14.15 19.69
N ALA A 23 -19.47 -15.32 19.58
CA ALA A 23 -18.87 -16.50 18.94
C ALA A 23 -18.96 -16.52 17.41
N ASN A 24 -19.90 -15.77 16.81
CA ASN A 24 -19.99 -15.58 15.35
C ASN A 24 -20.16 -14.09 15.06
N LEU A 25 -19.20 -13.50 14.35
CA LEU A 25 -19.37 -12.15 13.80
C LEU A 25 -20.49 -12.19 12.77
N GLU A 26 -21.66 -11.71 13.14
CA GLU A 26 -22.77 -11.60 12.21
C GLU A 26 -22.49 -10.46 11.22
N HIS A 27 -22.75 -10.71 9.94
CA HIS A 27 -22.50 -9.74 8.87
C HIS A 27 -23.79 -9.10 8.34
N THR A 28 -24.90 -9.24 9.06
CA THR A 28 -26.24 -8.82 8.67
C THR A 28 -26.37 -7.31 8.46
N GLN A 29 -25.80 -6.50 9.36
CA GLN A 29 -25.82 -5.03 9.23
C GLN A 29 -25.03 -4.57 8.00
N TRP A 30 -23.87 -5.18 7.74
CA TRP A 30 -23.07 -4.89 6.55
C TRP A 30 -23.78 -5.34 5.28
N ASP A 31 -24.37 -6.52 5.30
CA ASP A 31 -25.15 -7.07 4.20
C ASP A 31 -26.32 -6.16 3.82
N ALA A 32 -27.03 -5.61 4.81
CA ALA A 32 -28.09 -4.63 4.60
C ALA A 32 -27.55 -3.34 3.95
N VAL A 33 -26.42 -2.81 4.41
CA VAL A 33 -25.75 -1.65 3.80
C VAL A 33 -25.37 -1.96 2.35
N LEU A 34 -24.79 -3.11 2.06
CA LEU A 34 -24.39 -3.50 0.71
C LEU A 34 -25.59 -3.60 -0.23
N LYS A 35 -26.66 -4.27 0.21
CA LYS A 35 -27.89 -4.43 -0.59
C LYS A 35 -28.56 -3.09 -0.92
N GLU A 36 -28.57 -2.17 0.03
CA GLU A 36 -29.26 -0.90 -0.10
C GLU A 36 -28.46 0.13 -0.92
N TYR A 37 -27.14 0.19 -0.71
CA TYR A 37 -26.33 1.31 -1.19
C TYR A 37 -25.31 0.95 -2.28
N VAL A 38 -25.08 -0.32 -2.58
CA VAL A 38 -24.20 -0.74 -3.70
C VAL A 38 -25.05 -1.08 -4.91
N THR A 39 -24.91 -0.36 -6.01
CA THR A 39 -25.66 -0.57 -7.26
C THR A 39 -25.32 -1.91 -7.95
N THR A 40 -26.13 -2.34 -8.92
CA THR A 40 -25.86 -3.54 -9.74
C THR A 40 -24.59 -3.43 -10.59
N GLY A 41 -24.13 -2.20 -10.90
CA GLY A 41 -22.83 -1.94 -11.52
C GLY A 41 -21.66 -1.84 -10.54
N SER A 42 -21.84 -2.30 -9.29
CA SER A 42 -20.86 -2.28 -8.20
C SER A 42 -20.31 -0.90 -7.84
N ARG A 43 -21.10 0.16 -8.09
CA ARG A 43 -20.84 1.52 -7.57
C ARG A 43 -21.55 1.74 -6.25
N VAL A 44 -20.98 2.56 -5.38
CA VAL A 44 -21.57 2.89 -4.07
C VAL A 44 -22.28 4.24 -4.14
N ASP A 45 -23.53 4.30 -3.66
CA ASP A 45 -24.25 5.57 -3.46
C ASP A 45 -23.85 6.20 -2.13
N TYR A 46 -22.65 6.78 -2.10
CA TYR A 46 -22.10 7.41 -0.89
C TYR A 46 -22.94 8.57 -0.36
N ARG A 47 -23.65 9.30 -1.24
CA ARG A 47 -24.52 10.41 -0.83
C ARG A 47 -25.65 9.88 0.03
N ARG A 48 -26.41 8.91 -0.51
CA ARG A 48 -27.54 8.32 0.19
C ARG A 48 -27.09 7.55 1.43
N LEU A 49 -25.98 6.82 1.36
CA LEU A 49 -25.41 6.11 2.50
C LEU A 49 -25.01 7.07 3.63
N LYS A 50 -24.44 8.24 3.31
CA LYS A 50 -24.11 9.27 4.32
C LYS A 50 -25.35 9.83 5.00
N GLU A 51 -26.43 10.00 4.26
CA GLU A 51 -27.69 10.56 4.77
C GLU A 51 -28.51 9.56 5.59
N GLN A 52 -28.50 8.27 5.21
CA GLN A 52 -29.50 7.30 5.69
C GLN A 52 -28.92 6.04 6.32
N GLY A 53 -27.66 5.67 6.03
CA GLY A 53 -27.12 4.35 6.37
C GLY A 53 -25.94 4.35 7.36
N LEU A 54 -25.52 5.51 7.87
CA LEU A 54 -24.40 5.59 8.82
C LEU A 54 -24.64 4.77 10.09
N GLY A 55 -25.87 4.73 10.61
CA GLY A 55 -26.20 4.00 11.83
C GLY A 55 -25.92 2.49 11.73
N GLU A 56 -26.35 1.86 10.63
CA GLU A 56 -26.10 0.43 10.37
C GLU A 56 -24.62 0.15 10.15
N LEU A 57 -23.94 0.98 9.36
CA LEU A 57 -22.50 0.84 9.12
C LEU A 57 -21.69 0.99 10.41
N ASP A 58 -21.95 2.01 11.21
CA ASP A 58 -21.25 2.23 12.48
C ASP A 58 -21.59 1.14 13.51
N GLY A 59 -22.80 0.60 13.47
CA GLY A 59 -23.20 -0.60 14.22
C GLY A 59 -22.30 -1.79 13.89
N TYR A 60 -22.16 -2.10 12.60
CA TYR A 60 -21.30 -3.19 12.15
C TYR A 60 -19.83 -2.98 12.52
N LEU A 61 -19.31 -1.76 12.34
CA LEU A 61 -17.92 -1.44 12.68
C LEU A 61 -17.63 -1.56 14.18
N ARG A 62 -18.62 -1.26 15.05
CA ARG A 62 -18.49 -1.52 16.49
C ARG A 62 -18.35 -3.01 16.80
N GLN A 63 -19.09 -3.88 16.10
CA GLN A 63 -18.94 -5.33 16.25
C GLN A 63 -17.55 -5.80 15.81
N LEU A 64 -17.06 -5.30 14.67
CA LEU A 64 -15.72 -5.63 14.17
C LEU A 64 -14.59 -5.15 15.09
N ALA A 65 -14.79 -4.02 15.76
CA ALA A 65 -13.82 -3.44 16.69
C ALA A 65 -13.66 -4.25 17.98
N SER A 66 -14.69 -5.00 18.41
CA SER A 66 -14.62 -5.87 19.58
C SER A 66 -13.61 -7.02 19.36
N PRO A 67 -12.98 -7.54 20.44
CA PRO A 67 -12.13 -8.72 20.34
C PRO A 67 -12.87 -9.91 19.73
N TRP A 68 -12.20 -10.62 18.82
CA TRP A 68 -12.75 -11.79 18.15
C TRP A 68 -12.48 -13.07 18.97
N PRO A 69 -13.31 -14.12 18.82
CA PRO A 69 -13.08 -15.39 19.49
C PRO A 69 -11.71 -16.00 19.23
N ASP A 70 -11.09 -16.48 20.30
CA ASP A 70 -9.97 -17.40 20.21
C ASP A 70 -10.41 -18.66 19.46
N GLY A 71 -9.62 -19.09 18.48
CA GLY A 71 -9.94 -20.26 17.65
C GLY A 71 -10.95 -20.04 16.53
N MET A 72 -11.32 -18.79 16.21
CA MET A 72 -12.15 -18.46 15.03
C MET A 72 -11.66 -19.21 13.76
N PRO A 73 -12.53 -19.96 13.06
CA PRO A 73 -12.16 -20.69 11.85
C PRO A 73 -11.54 -19.78 10.79
N ALA A 74 -10.58 -20.30 10.01
CA ALA A 74 -9.88 -19.52 8.99
C ALA A 74 -10.84 -18.93 7.93
N SER A 75 -11.92 -19.64 7.58
CA SER A 75 -12.96 -19.15 6.67
C SER A 75 -13.71 -17.96 7.24
N ALA A 76 -14.14 -18.04 8.51
CA ALA A 76 -14.80 -16.95 9.22
C ALA A 76 -13.87 -15.73 9.37
N ARG A 77 -12.60 -15.96 9.72
CA ARG A 77 -11.58 -14.91 9.81
C ARG A 77 -11.36 -14.21 8.47
N LYS A 78 -11.27 -14.97 7.37
CA LYS A 78 -11.11 -14.41 6.01
C LYS A 78 -12.32 -13.56 5.63
N ALA A 79 -13.54 -14.07 5.84
CA ALA A 79 -14.77 -13.34 5.56
C ALA A 79 -14.85 -12.03 6.37
N ALA A 80 -14.58 -12.10 7.68
CA ALA A 80 -14.57 -10.94 8.56
C ALA A 80 -13.53 -9.89 8.14
N LEU A 81 -12.32 -10.31 7.77
CA LEU A 81 -11.26 -9.39 7.32
C LEU A 81 -11.60 -8.70 5.99
N ILE A 82 -12.17 -9.43 5.01
CA ILE A 82 -12.60 -8.84 3.73
C ILE A 82 -13.73 -7.83 3.97
N ASN A 83 -14.73 -8.20 4.77
CA ASN A 83 -15.82 -7.30 5.11
C ASN A 83 -15.31 -6.07 5.88
N ALA A 84 -14.39 -6.26 6.83
CA ALA A 84 -13.78 -5.17 7.59
C ALA A 84 -13.05 -4.19 6.68
N TYR A 85 -12.18 -4.66 5.78
CA TYR A 85 -11.47 -3.79 4.84
C TYR A 85 -12.46 -2.94 4.03
N ASN A 86 -13.49 -3.58 3.45
CA ASN A 86 -14.46 -2.90 2.59
C ASN A 86 -15.34 -1.91 3.38
N ALA A 87 -15.84 -2.31 4.57
CA ALA A 87 -16.67 -1.47 5.41
C ALA A 87 -15.89 -0.27 5.98
N LEU A 88 -14.65 -0.48 6.44
CA LEU A 88 -13.78 0.59 6.94
C LEU A 88 -13.40 1.57 5.82
N THR A 89 -13.13 1.05 4.61
CA THR A 89 -12.87 1.89 3.43
C THR A 89 -14.09 2.75 3.11
N VAL A 90 -15.28 2.16 3.03
CA VAL A 90 -16.53 2.90 2.80
C VAL A 90 -16.75 3.96 3.89
N ARG A 91 -16.55 3.60 5.16
CA ARG A 91 -16.70 4.54 6.27
C ARG A 91 -15.72 5.70 6.21
N TRP A 92 -14.48 5.44 5.80
CA TRP A 92 -13.46 6.46 5.61
C TRP A 92 -13.84 7.45 4.50
N ILE A 93 -14.37 6.95 3.39
CA ILE A 93 -14.91 7.81 2.33
C ILE A 93 -16.06 8.67 2.88
N LEU A 94 -17.01 8.10 3.62
CA LEU A 94 -18.15 8.86 4.16
C LEU A 94 -17.72 10.00 5.08
N SER A 95 -16.67 9.82 5.89
CA SER A 95 -16.07 10.89 6.72
C SER A 95 -15.57 12.06 5.88
N ASN A 96 -15.08 11.78 4.66
CA ASN A 96 -14.49 12.78 3.77
C ASN A 96 -15.43 13.20 2.62
N TYR A 97 -16.61 12.59 2.51
CA TYR A 97 -17.52 12.80 1.38
C TYR A 97 -18.19 14.18 1.44
N PRO A 98 -18.29 14.93 0.33
CA PRO A 98 -17.87 14.56 -1.03
C PRO A 98 -16.34 14.66 -1.23
N VAL A 99 -15.75 13.60 -1.80
CA VAL A 99 -14.32 13.52 -2.15
C VAL A 99 -14.16 12.88 -3.52
N ARG A 100 -13.15 13.31 -4.28
CA ARG A 100 -12.94 12.83 -5.67
C ARG A 100 -12.17 11.53 -5.76
N SER A 101 -11.36 11.20 -4.75
CA SER A 101 -10.57 9.98 -4.66
C SER A 101 -10.19 9.74 -3.20
N ILE A 102 -9.98 8.48 -2.82
CA ILE A 102 -9.40 8.14 -1.52
C ILE A 102 -8.02 8.77 -1.30
N TRP A 103 -7.24 8.99 -2.38
CA TRP A 103 -5.92 9.63 -2.31
C TRP A 103 -5.95 11.10 -1.91
N ARG A 104 -7.10 11.78 -2.07
CA ARG A 104 -7.28 13.16 -1.58
C ARG A 104 -7.40 13.24 -0.06
N THR A 105 -7.51 12.10 0.62
CA THR A 105 -7.55 12.03 2.08
C THR A 105 -6.15 11.83 2.64
N GLU A 106 -5.93 12.24 3.89
CA GLU A 106 -4.65 12.07 4.56
C GLU A 106 -4.35 10.58 4.77
N ASP A 107 -3.13 10.17 4.42
CA ASP A 107 -2.54 8.83 4.53
C ASP A 107 -3.57 7.68 4.50
N PRO A 108 -4.23 7.46 3.35
CA PRO A 108 -5.47 6.69 3.28
C PRO A 108 -5.35 5.24 3.75
N PHE A 109 -4.19 4.60 3.55
CA PHE A 109 -4.03 3.16 3.74
C PHE A 109 -3.10 2.77 4.90
N ARG A 110 -2.08 3.57 5.24
CA ARG A 110 -1.07 3.21 6.25
C ARG A 110 -1.41 3.66 7.66
N ALA A 111 -2.18 4.73 7.82
CA ALA A 111 -2.51 5.25 9.13
C ALA A 111 -3.40 4.28 9.93
N GLN A 112 -3.02 4.01 11.17
CA GLN A 112 -3.77 3.15 12.10
C GLN A 112 -4.95 3.89 12.75
N ARG A 113 -5.92 4.28 11.93
CA ARG A 113 -7.10 5.07 12.34
C ARG A 113 -8.33 4.22 12.65
N HIS A 114 -8.24 2.91 12.51
CA HIS A 114 -9.36 1.99 12.70
C HIS A 114 -9.10 1.07 13.88
N VAL A 115 -10.16 0.47 14.41
CA VAL A 115 -10.06 -0.57 15.43
C VAL A 115 -10.69 -1.84 14.87
N LEU A 116 -9.98 -2.95 15.01
CA LEU A 116 -10.39 -4.27 14.56
C LEU A 116 -9.86 -5.30 15.54
N ASP A 117 -10.69 -6.23 16.01
CA ASP A 117 -10.25 -7.31 16.90
C ASP A 117 -9.52 -6.74 18.15
N GLY A 118 -10.09 -5.67 18.73
CA GLY A 118 -9.55 -4.98 19.90
C GLY A 118 -8.26 -4.18 19.66
N LYS A 119 -7.76 -4.07 18.43
CA LYS A 119 -6.46 -3.45 18.13
C LYS A 119 -6.57 -2.30 17.13
N PRO A 120 -5.77 -1.23 17.28
CA PRO A 120 -5.58 -0.25 16.22
C PRO A 120 -5.01 -0.92 14.97
N VAL A 121 -5.60 -0.65 13.82
CA VAL A 121 -5.18 -1.20 12.52
C VAL A 121 -5.30 -0.16 11.41
N SER A 122 -4.52 -0.35 10.35
CA SER A 122 -4.66 0.35 9.08
C SER A 122 -5.27 -0.55 8.01
N LEU A 123 -5.71 0.00 6.88
CA LEU A 123 -6.23 -0.80 5.76
C LEU A 123 -5.13 -1.70 5.17
N ASP A 124 -3.89 -1.20 5.05
CA ASP A 124 -2.73 -1.97 4.62
C ASP A 124 -2.47 -3.17 5.55
N GLU A 125 -2.65 -3.00 6.85
CA GLU A 125 -2.45 -4.08 7.80
C GLU A 125 -3.50 -5.20 7.63
N ILE A 126 -4.76 -4.84 7.40
CA ILE A 126 -5.83 -5.82 7.12
C ILE A 126 -5.54 -6.57 5.82
N GLU A 127 -5.16 -5.85 4.76
CA GLU A 127 -4.79 -6.46 3.48
C GLU A 127 -3.60 -7.42 3.62
N ASN A 128 -2.55 -7.01 4.35
CA ASN A 128 -1.39 -7.88 4.58
C ASN A 128 -1.74 -9.13 5.38
N ARG A 129 -2.63 -9.04 6.38
CA ARG A 129 -3.16 -10.21 7.11
C ARG A 129 -3.89 -11.17 6.17
N LEU A 130 -4.68 -10.65 5.22
CA LEU A 130 -5.35 -11.45 4.20
C LEU A 130 -4.37 -12.09 3.22
N ARG A 131 -3.38 -11.34 2.73
CA ARG A 131 -2.33 -11.83 1.82
C ARG A 131 -1.53 -12.97 2.45
N ALA A 132 -1.24 -12.89 3.74
CA ALA A 132 -0.57 -13.95 4.50
C ALA A 132 -1.38 -15.27 4.56
N MET A 133 -2.68 -15.25 4.28
CA MET A 133 -3.50 -16.46 4.17
C MET A 133 -3.31 -17.22 2.85
N GLY A 134 -2.53 -16.69 1.90
CA GLY A 134 -2.11 -17.39 0.67
C GLY A 134 -3.21 -17.58 -0.38
N ASP A 135 -4.32 -16.84 -0.30
CA ASP A 135 -5.42 -16.93 -1.26
C ASP A 135 -5.45 -15.72 -2.20
N PRO A 136 -4.93 -15.82 -3.44
CA PRO A 136 -4.84 -14.67 -4.35
C PRO A 136 -6.21 -14.12 -4.78
N ARG A 137 -7.31 -14.84 -4.52
CA ARG A 137 -8.66 -14.39 -4.87
C ARG A 137 -9.10 -13.16 -4.07
N ILE A 138 -8.45 -12.87 -2.93
CA ILE A 138 -8.72 -11.66 -2.14
C ILE A 138 -8.53 -10.37 -2.96
N HIS A 139 -7.63 -10.37 -3.95
CA HIS A 139 -7.38 -9.21 -4.82
C HIS A 139 -8.56 -8.88 -5.72
N GLY A 140 -9.49 -9.82 -5.88
CA GLY A 140 -10.79 -9.60 -6.53
C GLY A 140 -11.91 -9.23 -5.56
N ALA A 141 -11.63 -9.05 -4.26
CA ALA A 141 -12.64 -8.85 -3.21
C ALA A 141 -12.40 -7.61 -2.34
N LEU A 142 -11.19 -7.05 -2.35
CA LEU A 142 -10.83 -5.83 -1.62
C LEU A 142 -11.07 -4.59 -2.49
N VAL A 143 -11.91 -3.67 -1.99
CA VAL A 143 -12.38 -2.51 -2.73
C VAL A 143 -11.93 -1.22 -2.06
N CYS A 144 -10.85 -0.68 -2.60
CA CYS A 144 -10.18 0.57 -2.28
C CYS A 144 -10.94 1.87 -2.62
N ALA A 145 -12.26 1.81 -2.84
CA ALA A 145 -13.14 2.91 -3.28
C ALA A 145 -12.75 3.62 -4.60
N ALA A 146 -11.87 3.05 -5.41
CA ALA A 146 -11.54 3.54 -6.75
C ALA A 146 -12.40 2.88 -7.84
N ARG A 147 -12.60 3.61 -8.94
CA ARG A 147 -13.38 3.14 -10.11
C ARG A 147 -12.83 1.85 -10.70
N SER A 148 -11.51 1.66 -10.67
CA SER A 148 -10.84 0.46 -11.16
C SER A 148 -10.65 -0.67 -10.13
N CYS A 149 -11.15 -0.53 -8.90
CA CYS A 149 -11.13 -1.64 -7.95
C CYS A 149 -12.04 -2.78 -8.47
N PRO A 150 -11.90 -4.01 -7.95
CA PRO A 150 -12.84 -5.10 -8.23
C PRO A 150 -14.28 -4.74 -7.83
N PRO A 151 -15.27 -5.50 -8.31
CA PRO A 151 -16.67 -5.32 -7.92
C PRO A 151 -16.86 -5.42 -6.41
N LEU A 152 -17.42 -4.38 -5.78
CA LEU A 152 -17.99 -4.52 -4.45
C LEU A 152 -19.27 -5.34 -4.56
N ARG A 153 -19.32 -6.48 -3.85
CA ARG A 153 -20.50 -7.34 -3.82
C ARG A 153 -21.67 -6.64 -3.14
N ARG A 154 -22.89 -6.95 -3.60
CA ARG A 154 -24.15 -6.53 -2.96
C ARG A 154 -24.59 -7.45 -1.82
N GLU A 155 -23.65 -8.20 -1.25
CA GLU A 155 -23.86 -9.07 -0.09
C GLU A 155 -22.54 -9.19 0.68
N ALA A 156 -22.63 -9.41 1.99
CA ALA A 156 -21.45 -9.61 2.81
C ALA A 156 -20.84 -11.00 2.57
N TYR A 157 -19.52 -11.11 2.74
CA TYR A 157 -18.84 -12.39 2.72
C TYR A 157 -19.16 -13.17 4.00
N VAL A 158 -19.43 -14.47 3.91
CA VAL A 158 -19.73 -15.33 5.07
C VAL A 158 -18.89 -16.60 5.06
N ALA A 159 -18.60 -17.15 6.24
CA ALA A 159 -17.67 -18.27 6.42
C ALA A 159 -18.01 -19.48 5.52
N ASP A 160 -19.28 -19.88 5.50
CA ASP A 160 -19.72 -21.11 4.83
C ASP A 160 -19.72 -21.01 3.30
N ARG A 161 -19.78 -19.78 2.76
CA ARG A 161 -19.82 -19.52 1.31
C ARG A 161 -18.60 -18.77 0.79
N ILE A 162 -17.58 -18.54 1.62
CA ILE A 162 -16.46 -17.67 1.28
C ILE A 162 -15.77 -18.06 -0.04
N ASN A 163 -15.59 -19.35 -0.29
CA ASN A 163 -14.96 -19.83 -1.52
C ASN A 163 -15.83 -19.58 -2.75
N GLU A 164 -17.13 -19.88 -2.67
CA GLU A 164 -18.10 -19.63 -3.74
C GLU A 164 -18.19 -18.12 -4.05
N GLN A 165 -18.25 -17.29 -3.01
CA GLN A 165 -18.35 -15.83 -3.14
C GLN A 165 -17.10 -15.23 -3.77
N LEU A 166 -15.90 -15.68 -3.37
CA LEU A 166 -14.63 -15.24 -3.97
C LEU A 166 -14.53 -15.65 -5.44
N ASP A 167 -14.85 -16.89 -5.77
CA ASP A 167 -14.84 -17.38 -7.14
C ASP A 167 -15.86 -16.64 -8.01
N GLY A 168 -17.07 -16.42 -7.49
CA GLY A 168 -18.11 -15.65 -8.15
C GLY A 168 -17.68 -14.21 -8.40
N ASN A 169 -17.06 -13.55 -7.42
CA ASN A 169 -16.64 -12.16 -7.58
C ASN A 169 -15.50 -12.01 -8.60
N LEU A 170 -14.58 -12.97 -8.65
CA LEU A 170 -13.54 -13.00 -9.67
C LEU A 170 -14.09 -13.14 -11.08
N ARG A 171 -15.07 -14.05 -11.28
CA ARG A 171 -15.73 -14.20 -12.58
C ARG A 171 -16.43 -12.91 -12.99
N LEU A 172 -17.13 -12.24 -12.06
CA LEU A 172 -17.75 -10.93 -12.31
C LEU A 172 -16.71 -9.87 -12.67
N TRP A 173 -15.58 -9.82 -11.95
CA TRP A 173 -14.52 -8.85 -12.22
C TRP A 173 -13.88 -9.06 -13.58
N LEU A 174 -13.54 -10.31 -13.93
CA LEU A 174 -12.91 -10.65 -15.20
C LEU A 174 -13.87 -10.50 -16.39
N ALA A 175 -15.18 -10.60 -16.18
CA ALA A 175 -16.17 -10.32 -17.21
C ALA A 175 -16.44 -8.81 -17.41
N ASP A 176 -15.95 -7.95 -16.52
CA ASP A 176 -16.15 -6.50 -16.63
C ASP A 176 -15.19 -5.88 -17.66
N ALA A 177 -15.71 -5.62 -18.86
CA ALA A 177 -14.99 -5.01 -19.97
C ALA A 177 -14.39 -3.62 -19.67
N ARG A 178 -14.83 -2.95 -18.58
CA ARG A 178 -14.20 -1.68 -18.15
C ARG A 178 -12.81 -1.91 -17.53
N MET A 179 -12.53 -3.13 -17.09
CA MET A 179 -11.31 -3.49 -16.35
C MET A 179 -10.51 -4.58 -17.04
N ASN A 180 -11.17 -5.46 -17.79
CA ASN A 180 -10.56 -6.62 -18.41
C ASN A 180 -11.18 -6.85 -19.80
N GLU A 181 -10.35 -6.79 -20.84
CA GLU A 181 -10.70 -7.10 -22.22
C GLU A 181 -9.89 -8.32 -22.69
N PHE A 182 -10.60 -9.34 -23.18
CA PHE A 182 -10.00 -10.54 -23.73
C PHE A 182 -10.37 -10.65 -25.21
N PHE A 183 -9.36 -10.81 -26.07
CA PHE A 183 -9.54 -10.84 -27.51
C PHE A 183 -9.30 -12.24 -28.07
N ALA A 184 -10.32 -12.80 -28.72
CA ALA A 184 -10.23 -14.09 -29.40
C ALA A 184 -9.36 -14.04 -30.68
N ASP A 185 -9.19 -12.85 -31.27
CA ASP A 185 -8.45 -12.60 -32.51
C ASP A 185 -6.91 -12.58 -32.38
N GLY A 186 -6.40 -12.93 -31.20
CA GLY A 186 -4.96 -13.01 -30.94
C GLY A 186 -4.31 -11.71 -30.47
N ARG A 187 -5.07 -10.62 -30.32
CA ARG A 187 -4.57 -9.40 -29.66
C ARG A 187 -4.18 -9.66 -28.19
N PRO A 188 -3.27 -8.82 -27.62
CA PRO A 188 -2.91 -8.90 -26.22
C PRO A 188 -4.14 -8.73 -25.33
N ALA A 189 -4.34 -9.61 -24.34
CA ALA A 189 -5.36 -9.39 -23.32
C ALA A 189 -4.99 -8.13 -22.52
N ARG A 190 -5.97 -7.27 -22.25
CA ARG A 190 -5.79 -6.08 -21.42
C ARG A 190 -6.51 -6.28 -20.10
N ILE A 191 -5.79 -6.27 -18.99
CA ILE A 191 -6.35 -6.63 -17.67
C ILE A 191 -6.03 -5.59 -16.62
N SER A 192 -6.72 -5.63 -15.49
CA SER A 192 -6.49 -4.70 -14.39
C SER A 192 -5.03 -4.63 -13.92
N ALA A 193 -4.55 -3.42 -13.64
CA ALA A 193 -3.22 -3.18 -13.05
C ALA A 193 -3.00 -3.89 -11.71
N ILE A 194 -4.05 -4.31 -11.01
CA ILE A 194 -3.95 -5.10 -9.77
C ILE A 194 -3.15 -6.39 -10.00
N PHE A 195 -3.33 -7.05 -11.14
CA PHE A 195 -2.55 -8.25 -11.49
C PHE A 195 -1.05 -7.96 -11.66
N LYS A 196 -0.69 -6.72 -12.04
CA LYS A 196 0.70 -6.27 -12.11
C LYS A 196 1.27 -5.94 -10.74
N TRP A 197 0.52 -5.20 -9.92
CA TRP A 197 0.98 -4.75 -8.60
C TRP A 197 1.16 -5.91 -7.62
N TYR A 198 0.28 -6.91 -7.68
CA TYR A 198 0.29 -8.08 -6.80
C TYR A 198 0.75 -9.37 -7.49
N GLY A 199 1.51 -9.27 -8.59
CA GLY A 199 1.94 -10.42 -9.39
C GLY A 199 2.54 -11.57 -8.56
N ALA A 200 3.34 -11.23 -7.54
CA ALA A 200 3.97 -12.19 -6.64
C ALA A 200 2.97 -13.07 -5.87
N ASP A 201 1.80 -12.54 -5.52
CA ASP A 201 0.78 -13.29 -4.78
C ASP A 201 0.10 -14.36 -5.66
N PHE A 202 0.13 -14.18 -6.98
CA PHE A 202 -0.42 -15.12 -7.95
C PHE A 202 0.55 -16.27 -8.29
N GLU A 203 1.82 -16.20 -7.91
CA GLU A 203 2.82 -17.24 -8.19
C GLU A 203 2.42 -18.59 -7.57
N GLN A 204 1.81 -18.58 -6.38
CA GLN A 204 1.29 -19.79 -5.73
C GLN A 204 0.15 -20.45 -6.53
N ALA A 205 -0.53 -19.69 -7.39
CA ALA A 205 -1.56 -20.20 -8.31
C ALA A 205 -1.00 -20.57 -9.70
N GLY A 206 0.33 -20.61 -9.85
CA GLY A 206 1.01 -20.86 -11.12
C GLY A 206 1.21 -19.59 -11.96
N GLY A 207 1.16 -18.42 -11.35
CA GLY A 207 1.31 -17.11 -11.99
C GLY A 207 0.00 -16.53 -12.53
N VAL A 208 0.03 -15.25 -12.90
CA VAL A 208 -1.15 -14.47 -13.33
C VAL A 208 -1.90 -15.16 -14.47
N LYS A 209 -1.22 -15.63 -15.52
CA LYS A 209 -1.86 -16.29 -16.67
C LYS A 209 -2.68 -17.51 -16.29
N ASN A 210 -2.09 -18.41 -15.49
CA ASN A 210 -2.75 -19.63 -15.04
C ASN A 210 -3.89 -19.34 -14.07
N PHE A 211 -3.75 -18.30 -13.25
CA PHE A 211 -4.85 -17.83 -12.40
C PHE A 211 -6.03 -17.32 -13.24
N LEU A 212 -5.78 -16.43 -14.20
CA LEU A 212 -6.80 -15.88 -15.08
C LEU A 212 -7.53 -16.97 -15.87
N ALA A 213 -6.81 -17.95 -16.42
CA ALA A 213 -7.41 -19.05 -17.20
C ALA A 213 -8.48 -19.85 -16.43
N ARG A 214 -8.43 -19.88 -15.08
CA ARG A 214 -9.42 -20.56 -14.24
C ARG A 214 -10.75 -19.80 -14.14
N TYR A 215 -10.70 -18.47 -14.13
CA TYR A 215 -11.84 -17.61 -13.80
C TYR A 215 -12.32 -16.75 -14.97
N ALA A 216 -11.51 -16.56 -16.01
CA ALA A 216 -11.86 -15.78 -17.18
C ALA A 216 -13.05 -16.42 -17.94
N PRO A 217 -13.82 -15.62 -18.68
CA PRO A 217 -14.88 -16.11 -19.54
C PRO A 217 -14.39 -17.24 -20.48
N PRO A 218 -15.21 -18.25 -20.79
CA PRO A 218 -14.81 -19.40 -21.60
C PRO A 218 -14.08 -19.03 -22.91
N GLU A 219 -14.59 -18.02 -23.61
CA GLU A 219 -14.05 -17.47 -24.86
C GLU A 219 -12.64 -16.88 -24.72
N ALA A 220 -12.25 -16.48 -23.50
CA ALA A 220 -10.94 -15.93 -23.20
C ALA A 220 -9.91 -16.99 -22.81
N ARG A 221 -10.36 -18.20 -22.42
CA ARG A 221 -9.47 -19.22 -21.83
C ARG A 221 -8.42 -19.69 -22.82
N GLU A 222 -8.80 -19.94 -24.06
CA GLU A 222 -7.86 -20.34 -25.12
C GLU A 222 -6.82 -19.24 -25.37
N ALA A 223 -7.24 -17.97 -25.39
CA ALA A 223 -6.34 -16.85 -25.56
C ALA A 223 -5.33 -16.69 -24.40
N LEU A 224 -5.70 -17.11 -23.19
CA LEU A 224 -4.85 -17.07 -22.00
C LEU A 224 -3.94 -18.30 -21.84
N THR A 225 -4.34 -19.45 -22.38
CA THR A 225 -3.57 -20.71 -22.30
C THR A 225 -2.58 -20.89 -23.44
N VAL A 226 -2.76 -20.20 -24.57
CA VAL A 226 -1.77 -20.19 -25.66
C VAL A 226 -0.50 -19.47 -25.21
N SER A 227 0.58 -20.24 -25.06
CA SER A 227 1.92 -19.75 -24.70
C SER A 227 2.39 -18.64 -25.65
N GLY A 228 2.97 -17.58 -25.10
CA GLY A 228 3.60 -16.50 -25.87
C GLY A 228 2.75 -15.24 -26.10
N ARG A 229 1.43 -15.24 -25.88
CA ARG A 229 0.63 -14.01 -26.02
C ARG A 229 0.95 -12.99 -24.92
N PRO A 230 1.25 -11.72 -25.24
CA PRO A 230 1.53 -10.70 -24.24
C PRO A 230 0.25 -10.30 -23.48
N ILE A 231 0.44 -9.86 -22.24
CA ILE A 231 -0.60 -9.24 -21.43
C ILE A 231 -0.26 -7.76 -21.29
N GLU A 232 -1.24 -6.92 -21.57
CA GLU A 232 -1.19 -5.50 -21.29
C GLU A 232 -2.00 -5.18 -20.03
N TYR A 233 -1.59 -4.15 -19.32
CA TYR A 233 -2.25 -3.73 -18.09
C TYR A 233 -2.95 -2.41 -18.31
N GLU A 234 -4.23 -2.38 -17.96
CA GLU A 234 -5.06 -1.19 -18.04
C GLU A 234 -4.57 -0.08 -17.12
N ARG A 235 -4.86 1.16 -17.52
CA ARG A 235 -4.67 2.30 -16.63
C ARG A 235 -5.66 2.20 -15.46
N TYR A 236 -5.18 2.45 -14.26
CA TYR A 236 -5.99 2.36 -13.05
C TYR A 236 -6.64 3.70 -12.71
N ASP A 237 -7.96 3.80 -12.80
CA ASP A 237 -8.73 4.99 -12.44
C ASP A 237 -8.98 5.05 -10.93
N TRP A 238 -8.24 5.94 -10.28
CA TRP A 238 -8.33 6.24 -8.83
C TRP A 238 -9.48 7.17 -8.46
N GLY A 239 -10.28 7.65 -9.41
CA GLY A 239 -11.50 8.40 -9.11
C GLY A 239 -12.45 7.57 -8.25
N LEU A 240 -13.20 8.23 -7.37
CA LEU A 240 -14.13 7.56 -6.46
C LEU A 240 -15.13 6.67 -7.23
N ASN A 241 -15.38 5.46 -6.72
CA ASN A 241 -16.31 4.47 -7.27
C ASN A 241 -17.80 4.80 -7.00
N ASP A 242 -18.14 6.07 -7.12
CA ASP A 242 -19.50 6.57 -7.04
C ASP A 242 -20.04 6.83 -8.46
N THR A 243 -21.22 7.47 -8.55
CA THR A 243 -21.82 7.87 -9.83
C THR A 243 -21.35 9.23 -10.34
N SER A 244 -20.79 10.11 -9.49
CA SER A 244 -20.53 11.52 -9.85
C SER A 244 -19.21 12.11 -9.33
N ALA A 245 -18.95 12.09 -8.02
CA ALA A 245 -17.87 12.81 -7.35
C ALA A 245 -16.47 12.38 -7.81
N GLY A 246 -16.31 11.11 -8.21
CA GLY A 246 -15.06 10.60 -8.77
C GLY A 246 -14.70 11.12 -10.16
N ALA A 247 -15.62 11.83 -10.84
CA ALA A 247 -15.40 12.29 -12.20
C ALA A 247 -14.20 13.25 -12.33
N GLY A 248 -13.39 13.01 -13.37
CA GLY A 248 -12.26 13.85 -13.75
C GLY A 248 -11.03 13.77 -12.84
N TYR A 249 -10.97 12.85 -11.88
CA TYR A 249 -9.76 12.63 -11.09
C TYR A 249 -8.68 12.03 -12.01
N SER A 250 -7.62 12.79 -12.28
CA SER A 250 -6.64 12.43 -13.29
C SER A 250 -5.47 11.62 -12.71
N GLN A 251 -4.65 11.02 -13.58
CA GLN A 251 -3.39 10.39 -13.18
C GLN A 251 -2.42 11.40 -12.56
N LEU A 252 -2.43 12.66 -13.03
CA LEU A 252 -1.58 13.70 -12.45
C LEU A 252 -2.03 14.02 -11.02
N ASP A 253 -3.35 14.13 -10.79
CA ASP A 253 -3.89 14.30 -9.43
C ASP A 253 -3.45 13.16 -8.51
N PHE A 254 -3.55 11.91 -8.99
CA PHE A 254 -3.06 10.74 -8.28
C PHE A 254 -1.59 10.87 -7.87
N TYR A 255 -0.69 11.19 -8.81
CA TYR A 255 0.73 11.29 -8.47
C TYR A 255 1.01 12.41 -7.46
N MET A 256 0.34 13.56 -7.60
CA MET A 256 0.50 14.67 -6.66
C MET A 256 0.02 14.30 -5.26
N ASP A 257 -1.13 13.66 -5.14
CA ASP A 257 -1.68 13.21 -3.86
C ASP A 257 -0.83 12.07 -3.25
N TRP A 258 -0.35 11.14 -4.07
CA TRP A 258 0.54 10.05 -3.66
C TRP A 258 1.87 10.59 -3.08
N ILE A 259 2.43 11.63 -3.70
CA ILE A 259 3.59 12.35 -3.18
C ILE A 259 3.24 13.09 -1.89
N GLY A 260 2.12 13.81 -1.88
CA GLY A 260 1.66 14.58 -0.71
C GLY A 260 1.42 13.71 0.52
N ASN A 261 0.96 12.48 0.33
CA ASN A 261 0.78 11.48 1.38
C ASN A 261 2.08 10.75 1.78
N GLY A 262 3.25 11.16 1.25
CA GLY A 262 4.55 10.61 1.64
C GLY A 262 4.87 9.23 1.07
N TYR A 263 4.09 8.71 0.11
CA TYR A 263 4.35 7.38 -0.46
C TYR A 263 5.61 7.37 -1.35
N LEU A 264 5.99 8.50 -1.94
CA LEU A 264 7.25 8.64 -2.68
C LEU A 264 8.47 8.36 -1.81
N ALA A 265 8.51 8.91 -0.59
CA ALA A 265 9.63 8.71 0.31
C ALA A 265 9.79 7.23 0.69
N GLY A 266 8.67 6.56 0.99
CA GLY A 266 8.65 5.11 1.22
C GLY A 266 9.12 4.32 0.00
N ALA A 267 8.58 4.61 -1.19
CA ALA A 267 8.95 3.92 -2.43
C ALA A 267 10.43 4.09 -2.81
N VAL A 268 10.98 5.30 -2.62
CA VAL A 268 12.42 5.55 -2.83
C VAL A 268 13.26 4.79 -1.81
N THR A 269 12.83 4.76 -0.55
CA THR A 269 13.51 4.01 0.51
C THR A 269 13.50 2.51 0.19
N ASP A 270 12.35 1.94 -0.14
CA ASP A 270 12.20 0.53 -0.50
C ASP A 270 13.01 0.17 -1.74
N TRP A 271 12.96 1.02 -2.77
CA TRP A 271 13.78 0.87 -3.97
C TRP A 271 15.27 0.88 -3.62
N PHE A 272 15.73 1.82 -2.80
CA PHE A 272 17.13 1.93 -2.39
C PHE A 272 17.58 0.73 -1.57
N LEU A 273 16.77 0.29 -0.60
CA LEU A 273 17.02 -0.88 0.23
C LEU A 273 17.06 -2.17 -0.61
N ASN A 274 16.15 -2.29 -1.59
CA ASN A 274 16.12 -3.43 -2.51
C ASN A 274 17.31 -3.42 -3.48
N LEU A 275 17.68 -2.26 -4.02
CA LEU A 275 18.88 -2.10 -4.84
C LEU A 275 20.13 -2.50 -4.05
N GLY A 276 20.21 -2.08 -2.79
CA GLY A 276 21.26 -2.52 -1.87
C GLY A 276 21.33 -4.04 -1.76
N ARG A 277 20.22 -4.71 -1.46
CA ARG A 277 20.15 -6.19 -1.41
C ARG A 277 20.57 -6.84 -2.73
N LYS A 278 20.07 -6.35 -3.86
CA LYS A 278 20.35 -6.89 -5.20
C LYS A 278 21.83 -6.77 -5.59
N HIS A 279 22.48 -5.68 -5.19
CA HIS A 279 23.85 -5.39 -5.55
C HIS A 279 24.85 -5.66 -4.41
N GLY A 280 24.42 -6.28 -3.30
CA GLY A 280 25.30 -6.61 -2.17
C GLY A 280 25.78 -5.41 -1.35
N VAL A 281 25.14 -4.24 -1.50
CA VAL A 281 25.45 -3.01 -0.78
C VAL A 281 24.57 -2.96 0.46
N ASN A 282 25.15 -2.86 1.65
CA ASN A 282 24.38 -2.69 2.88
C ASN A 282 23.97 -1.21 3.02
N PRO A 283 22.67 -0.88 2.96
CA PRO A 283 22.18 0.50 3.01
C PRO A 283 22.52 1.22 4.32
N LEU A 284 22.55 0.49 5.44
CA LEU A 284 22.89 1.06 6.75
C LEU A 284 24.37 1.43 6.81
N VAL A 285 25.25 0.60 6.25
CA VAL A 285 26.69 0.89 6.17
C VAL A 285 26.93 2.09 5.26
N PHE A 286 26.30 2.13 4.09
CA PHE A 286 26.38 3.28 3.19
C PHE A 286 25.91 4.57 3.88
N GLY A 287 24.74 4.53 4.53
CA GLY A 287 24.19 5.66 5.27
C GLY A 287 25.08 6.11 6.44
N ALA A 288 25.63 5.18 7.21
CA ALA A 288 26.55 5.46 8.31
C ALA A 288 27.84 6.13 7.83
N ILE A 289 28.42 5.68 6.73
CA ILE A 289 29.60 6.31 6.13
C ILE A 289 29.25 7.72 5.64
N TYR A 290 28.13 7.86 4.93
CA TYR A 290 27.71 9.14 4.36
C TYR A 290 27.45 10.21 5.43
N VAL A 291 26.69 9.88 6.48
CA VAL A 291 26.38 10.81 7.58
C VAL A 291 27.60 11.00 8.50
N GLY A 292 28.30 9.91 8.82
CA GLY A 292 29.48 9.93 9.67
C GLY A 292 30.62 10.76 9.11
N ALA A 293 30.75 10.88 7.79
CA ALA A 293 31.77 11.69 7.13
C ALA A 293 31.54 13.21 7.23
N ILE A 294 30.31 13.66 7.49
CA ILE A 294 29.93 15.10 7.53
C ILE A 294 30.75 15.91 8.56
N PRO A 295 30.88 15.49 9.85
CA PRO A 295 31.66 16.24 10.82
C PRO A 295 33.14 16.32 10.42
N PHE A 296 33.74 15.22 9.93
CA PHE A 296 35.15 15.18 9.51
C PHE A 296 35.40 16.03 8.26
N PHE A 297 34.47 16.02 7.30
CA PHE A 297 34.50 16.90 6.15
C PHE A 297 34.49 18.37 6.59
N SER A 298 33.60 18.72 7.51
CA SER A 298 33.45 20.10 8.01
C SER A 298 34.71 20.59 8.75
N VAL A 299 35.31 19.75 9.58
CA VAL A 299 36.59 20.03 10.26
C VAL A 299 37.72 20.19 9.24
N SER A 300 37.78 19.31 8.23
CA SER A 300 38.80 19.37 7.18
C SER A 300 38.70 20.65 6.35
N VAL A 301 37.48 21.11 6.03
CA VAL A 301 37.26 22.40 5.35
C VAL A 301 37.65 23.58 6.24
N ALA A 302 37.35 23.54 7.54
CA ALA A 302 37.78 24.59 8.47
C ALA A 302 39.31 24.66 8.57
N TRP A 303 39.97 23.50 8.63
CA TRP A 303 41.43 23.38 8.61
C TRP A 303 42.03 23.90 7.31
N LEU A 304 41.41 23.56 6.17
CA LEU A 304 41.79 24.05 4.85
C LEU A 304 41.78 25.58 4.79
N ILE A 305 40.68 26.21 5.21
CA ILE A 305 40.53 27.67 5.24
C ILE A 305 41.58 28.30 6.16
N ARG A 306 41.83 27.72 7.34
CA ARG A 306 42.86 28.20 8.27
C ARG A 306 44.26 28.17 7.65
N ASN A 307 44.61 27.11 6.91
CA ASN A 307 45.91 27.01 6.26
C ASN A 307 46.06 27.99 5.10
N ILE A 308 44.99 28.22 4.30
CA ILE A 308 44.97 29.25 3.25
C ILE A 308 45.27 30.63 3.84
N ARG A 309 44.57 31.01 4.93
CA ARG A 309 44.77 32.30 5.59
C ARG A 309 46.18 32.48 6.16
N ARG A 310 46.81 31.39 6.61
CA ARG A 310 48.16 31.38 7.19
C ARG A 310 49.28 31.13 6.18
N ARG A 311 48.96 31.10 4.87
CA ARG A 311 49.90 30.73 3.78
C ARG A 311 50.67 29.44 4.06
N ARG A 312 50.00 28.45 4.68
CA ARG A 312 50.55 27.11 4.94
C ARG A 312 50.03 26.12 3.90
N SER A 313 50.69 24.96 3.83
CA SER A 313 50.29 23.88 2.92
C SER A 313 48.82 23.48 3.10
N VAL A 314 48.11 23.35 1.99
CA VAL A 314 46.68 23.00 1.93
C VAL A 314 46.44 21.53 1.57
N ALA A 315 47.49 20.79 1.23
CA ALA A 315 47.38 19.44 0.68
C ALA A 315 46.69 18.45 1.63
N GLY A 316 47.14 18.37 2.88
CA GLY A 316 46.54 17.49 3.90
C GLY A 316 45.05 17.74 4.14
N PRO A 317 44.63 18.98 4.46
CA PRO A 317 43.20 19.28 4.65
C PRO A 317 42.35 19.03 3.41
N ALA A 318 42.89 19.32 2.21
CA ALA A 318 42.20 19.09 0.96
C ALA A 318 41.98 17.59 0.70
N LEU A 319 43.00 16.75 0.93
CA LEU A 319 42.91 15.30 0.78
C LEU A 319 41.91 14.70 1.78
N CYS A 320 41.92 15.16 3.04
CA CYS A 320 40.98 14.67 4.05
C CYS A 320 39.53 15.06 3.72
N ALA A 321 39.31 16.30 3.27
CA ALA A 321 38.00 16.75 2.81
C ALA A 321 37.55 15.95 1.57
N LEU A 322 38.43 15.71 0.61
CA LEU A 322 38.13 14.90 -0.57
C LEU A 322 37.77 13.46 -0.19
N PHE A 323 38.56 12.82 0.67
CA PHE A 323 38.30 11.46 1.16
C PHE A 323 36.94 11.35 1.84
N CYS A 324 36.63 12.27 2.76
CA CYS A 324 35.31 12.29 3.43
C CYS A 324 34.17 12.54 2.44
N PHE A 325 34.39 13.35 1.41
CA PHE A 325 33.40 13.62 0.38
C PHE A 325 33.12 12.40 -0.52
N VAL A 326 34.14 11.58 -0.78
CA VAL A 326 34.01 10.41 -1.67
C VAL A 326 33.75 9.07 -0.95
N SER A 327 33.91 9.02 0.38
CA SER A 327 33.95 7.77 1.17
C SER A 327 32.73 6.86 0.98
N ALA A 328 31.52 7.42 0.99
CA ALA A 328 30.29 6.65 0.79
C ALA A 328 30.21 6.06 -0.63
N TYR A 329 30.70 6.79 -1.64
CA TYR A 329 30.74 6.31 -3.01
C TYR A 329 31.84 5.27 -3.22
N LEU A 330 32.98 5.40 -2.54
CA LEU A 330 34.01 4.36 -2.52
C LEU A 330 33.45 3.03 -1.97
N TYR A 331 32.62 3.08 -0.93
CA TYR A 331 31.92 1.90 -0.43
C TYR A 331 31.01 1.27 -1.49
N LEU A 332 30.25 2.08 -2.24
CA LEU A 332 29.45 1.60 -3.38
C LEU A 332 30.31 0.90 -4.44
N PHE A 333 31.48 1.43 -4.77
CA PHE A 333 32.40 0.81 -5.73
C PHE A 333 33.01 -0.50 -5.23
N ILE A 334 33.30 -0.61 -3.93
CA ILE A 334 33.96 -1.79 -3.34
C ILE A 334 32.95 -2.91 -3.06
N ALA A 335 31.81 -2.58 -2.45
CA ALA A 335 30.81 -3.55 -2.04
C ALA A 335 29.78 -3.86 -3.14
N GLY A 336 29.56 -2.92 -4.06
CA GLY A 336 28.56 -3.06 -5.12
C GLY A 336 28.97 -4.06 -6.19
N LYS A 337 28.14 -5.09 -6.36
CA LYS A 337 28.27 -6.09 -7.43
C LYS A 337 27.31 -5.79 -8.57
N ASN A 338 27.80 -5.77 -9.81
CA ASN A 338 27.00 -5.59 -11.02
C ASN A 338 26.12 -4.32 -11.02
N LEU A 339 26.66 -3.19 -10.54
CA LEU A 339 25.91 -1.92 -10.57
C LEU A 339 25.62 -1.51 -12.02
N PRO A 340 24.39 -1.03 -12.33
CA PRO A 340 24.07 -0.54 -13.66
C PRO A 340 24.94 0.65 -14.08
N ALA A 341 25.27 0.74 -15.38
CA ALA A 341 26.11 1.80 -15.94
C ALA A 341 25.65 3.24 -15.55
N TRP A 342 24.34 3.47 -15.53
CA TRP A 342 23.75 4.77 -15.17
C TRP A 342 24.04 5.19 -13.72
N VAL A 343 24.24 4.25 -12.79
CA VAL A 343 24.59 4.57 -11.40
C VAL A 343 25.92 5.30 -11.36
N TYR A 344 26.89 4.86 -12.16
CA TYR A 344 28.20 5.52 -12.25
C TYR A 344 28.09 6.94 -12.81
N PHE A 345 27.26 7.16 -13.83
CA PHE A 345 27.01 8.49 -14.38
C PHE A 345 26.33 9.41 -13.36
N PHE A 346 25.34 8.88 -12.61
CA PHE A 346 24.68 9.62 -11.54
C PHE A 346 25.64 9.99 -10.40
N LEU A 347 26.48 9.05 -9.98
CA LEU A 347 27.52 9.28 -8.97
C LEU A 347 28.53 10.33 -9.42
N LEU A 348 28.98 10.28 -10.67
CA LEU A 348 29.88 11.27 -11.25
C LEU A 348 29.24 12.67 -11.27
N GLY A 349 27.95 12.75 -11.60
CA GLY A 349 27.16 13.99 -11.53
C GLY A 349 27.05 14.56 -10.12
N MET A 350 26.76 13.71 -9.12
CA MET A 350 26.72 14.11 -7.71
C MET A 350 28.09 14.61 -7.21
N LEU A 351 29.17 13.93 -7.57
CA LEU A 351 30.54 14.34 -7.23
C LEU A 351 30.89 15.69 -7.86
N ALA A 352 30.52 15.92 -9.12
CA ALA A 352 30.72 17.19 -9.79
C ALA A 352 29.92 18.34 -9.13
N LEU A 353 28.64 18.11 -8.84
CA LEU A 353 27.78 19.10 -8.18
C LEU A 353 28.24 19.41 -6.75
N GLY A 354 28.59 18.39 -5.97
CA GLY A 354 29.06 18.59 -4.61
C GLY A 354 30.45 19.23 -4.55
N GLY A 355 31.35 18.87 -5.48
CA GLY A 355 32.64 19.56 -5.67
C GLY A 355 32.44 21.03 -6.02
N TYR A 356 31.56 21.33 -6.96
CA TYR A 356 31.19 22.71 -7.33
C TYR A 356 30.63 23.49 -6.12
N SER A 357 29.72 22.89 -5.36
CA SER A 357 29.14 23.49 -4.15
C SER A 357 30.19 23.74 -3.07
N ALA A 358 31.12 22.81 -2.85
CA ALA A 358 32.22 22.96 -1.91
C ALA A 358 33.16 24.12 -2.29
N ILE A 359 33.55 24.21 -3.56
CA ILE A 359 34.38 25.33 -4.08
C ILE A 359 33.65 26.66 -3.89
N ARG A 360 32.34 26.71 -4.20
CA ARG A 360 31.52 27.91 -4.00
C ARG A 360 31.48 28.33 -2.52
N LYS A 361 31.25 27.40 -1.59
CA LYS A 361 31.26 27.68 -0.14
C LYS A 361 32.61 28.17 0.36
N ILE A 362 33.71 27.61 -0.14
CA ILE A 362 35.06 28.06 0.21
C ILE A 362 35.30 29.49 -0.29
N LYS A 363 34.92 29.80 -1.54
CA LYS A 363 35.04 31.16 -2.10
C LYS A 363 34.26 32.21 -1.28
N VAL A 364 33.02 31.91 -0.91
CA VAL A 364 32.18 32.81 -0.08
C VAL A 364 32.79 33.03 1.32
N LYS A 365 33.24 31.97 2.01
CA LYS A 365 33.88 32.11 3.33
C LYS A 365 35.24 32.81 3.30
N LEU A 366 35.92 32.81 2.15
CA LEU A 366 37.14 33.59 1.93
C LEU A 366 36.84 35.07 1.67
N SER A 367 35.75 35.41 0.98
CA SER A 367 35.33 36.80 0.77
C SER A 367 34.78 37.47 2.03
N ASP A 368 34.02 36.75 2.86
CA ASP A 368 33.41 37.32 4.07
C ASP A 368 34.44 37.57 5.20
N GLY A 369 35.58 36.86 5.18
CA GLY A 369 36.66 37.03 6.16
C GLY A 369 37.66 38.15 5.86
N GLY A 370 37.46 38.93 4.78
CA GLY A 370 38.29 40.07 4.40
C GLY A 370 37.72 41.44 4.77
N ARG A 371 36.62 41.49 5.54
CA ARG A 371 35.95 42.71 6.01
C ARG A 371 35.96 42.87 7.55
N ALA A 372 36.97 42.32 8.22
CA ALA A 372 37.19 42.53 9.66
C ALA A 372 38.55 43.19 9.89
#